data_AF-A0A3D3ZRQ8-F1
#
_entry.id   AF-A0A3D3ZRQ8-F1
#
_cell.length_a   1.000
_cell.length_b   1.000
_cell.length_c   1.000
_cell.angle_alpha   90.00
_cell.angle_beta   90.00
_cell.angle_gamma   90.00
#
_symmetry.space_group_name_H-M   'P 1'
#
loop_
_entity.id
_entity.type
_entity.pdbx_description
1 polymer ?
#
loop_
_entity_poly.entity_id
_entity_poly.type
_entity_poly.pdbx_seq_one_letter_code
_entity_poly.pdbx_strand_id
1 'polypeptide(L)'
;MSDVEKHKEEAVYVYQAPIRIWHWIQAFAILALAGTGYLIGSPPPSVGGEAYDYYIMGYIRWIHFVAAYAVVIGFIFRIYWAFVGNSHARQIFLPPIWSMKWWGEVWHEIKWYAMIAKEPKKYTGHNPLAVLTMHVM
;
A
#
# COMPACT_ATOMS: atom_id res chain seq x y z
N MET A 1 32.78 16.52 -29.00
CA MET A 1 32.21 15.55 -28.05
C MET A 1 31.47 16.39 -27.01
N SER A 2 30.15 16.54 -27.12
CA SER A 2 29.36 17.38 -26.23
C SER A 2 29.22 16.69 -24.87
N ASP A 3 29.63 17.35 -23.80
CA ASP A 3 29.44 16.90 -22.43
C ASP A 3 27.94 16.72 -22.14
N VAL A 4 27.51 15.46 -22.06
CA VAL A 4 26.15 15.11 -21.65
C VAL A 4 26.06 15.40 -20.15
N GLU A 5 25.40 16.50 -19.83
CA GLU A 5 25.09 16.91 -18.46
C GLU A 5 24.34 15.76 -17.76
N LYS A 6 25.02 15.07 -16.83
CA LYS A 6 24.42 13.98 -16.05
C LYS A 6 23.30 14.56 -15.22
N HIS A 7 22.07 14.15 -15.52
CA HIS A 7 20.87 14.47 -14.77
C HIS A 7 21.08 14.13 -13.28
N LYS A 8 21.34 15.14 -12.44
CA LYS A 8 21.43 15.00 -10.99
C LYS A 8 20.02 15.04 -10.42
N GLU A 9 19.43 13.87 -10.26
CA GLU A 9 18.24 13.71 -9.42
C GLU A 9 18.68 13.88 -7.95
N GLU A 10 18.37 15.03 -7.35
CA GLU A 10 18.53 15.19 -5.90
C GLU A 10 17.55 14.23 -5.21
N ALA A 11 18.08 13.19 -4.56
CA ALA A 11 17.29 12.26 -3.77
C ALA A 11 16.75 12.99 -2.52
N VAL A 12 15.59 13.60 -2.65
CA VAL A 12 14.90 14.23 -1.52
C VAL A 12 14.42 13.13 -0.57
N TYR A 13 14.82 13.21 0.69
CA TYR A 13 14.38 12.27 1.73
C TYR A 13 12.92 12.56 2.13
N VAL A 14 11.98 12.04 1.33
CA VAL A 14 10.54 12.27 1.53
C VAL A 14 9.97 11.33 2.62
N TYR A 15 10.41 10.07 2.65
CA TYR A 15 9.88 9.07 3.58
C TYR A 15 10.84 8.77 4.74
N GLN A 16 10.42 9.16 5.93
CA GLN A 16 11.16 8.90 7.17
C GLN A 16 11.16 7.40 7.52
N ALA A 17 12.23 6.94 8.18
CA ALA A 17 12.38 5.55 8.62
C ALA A 17 11.15 4.97 9.38
N PRO A 18 10.48 5.72 10.28
CA PRO A 18 9.28 5.22 10.97
C PRO A 18 8.13 4.86 10.03
N ILE A 19 7.93 5.64 8.97
CA ILE A 19 6.86 5.40 7.98
C ILE A 19 7.16 4.12 7.18
N ARG A 20 8.44 3.87 6.88
CA ARG A 20 8.86 2.65 6.17
C ARG A 20 8.65 1.41 7.05
N ILE A 21 9.00 1.49 8.34
CA ILE A 21 8.77 0.40 9.28
C ILE A 21 7.27 0.10 9.37
N TRP A 22 6.44 1.13 9.55
CA TRP A 22 4.98 0.99 9.53
C TRP A 22 4.49 0.31 8.24
N HIS A 23 4.97 0.75 7.08
CA HIS A 23 4.59 0.17 5.80
C HIS A 23 4.95 -1.33 5.70
N TRP A 24 6.18 -1.71 6.07
CA TRP A 24 6.60 -3.10 6.01
C TRP A 24 5.84 -3.99 7.00
N ILE A 25 5.50 -3.49 8.19
CA ILE A 25 4.64 -4.22 9.13
C ILE A 25 3.27 -4.52 8.49
N GLN A 26 2.64 -3.51 7.86
CA GLN A 26 1.36 -3.71 7.17
C GLN A 26 1.48 -4.68 6.01
N ALA A 27 2.55 -4.59 5.21
CA ALA A 27 2.79 -5.48 4.08
C ALA A 27 2.92 -6.94 4.53
N PHE A 28 3.72 -7.23 5.57
CA PHE A 28 3.84 -8.58 6.11
C PHE A 28 2.55 -9.08 6.75
N ALA A 29 1.79 -8.22 7.43
CA ALA A 29 0.50 -8.60 8.00
C ALA A 29 -0.52 -8.97 6.91
N ILE A 30 -0.58 -8.23 5.80
CA ILE A 30 -1.44 -8.56 4.65
C ILE A 30 -1.04 -9.90 4.01
N LEU A 31 0.27 -10.15 3.85
CA LEU A 31 0.75 -11.44 3.32
C LEU A 31 0.37 -12.61 4.25
N ALA A 32 0.51 -12.42 5.57
CA ALA A 32 0.09 -13.42 6.55
C ALA A 32 -1.42 -13.65 6.50
N LEU A 33 -2.23 -12.60 6.38
CA LEU A 33 -3.69 -12.70 6.22
C LEU A 33 -4.09 -13.46 4.96
N ALA A 34 -3.46 -13.17 3.82
CA ALA A 34 -3.74 -13.85 2.57
C ALA A 34 -3.42 -15.35 2.66
N GLY A 35 -2.23 -15.70 3.17
CA GLY A 35 -1.82 -17.10 3.32
C GLY A 35 -2.68 -17.87 4.33
N THR A 36 -2.88 -17.32 5.52
CA THR A 36 -3.69 -17.97 6.56
C THR A 36 -5.18 -17.99 6.22
N GLY A 37 -5.70 -16.95 5.58
CA GLY A 37 -7.09 -16.88 5.12
C GLY A 37 -7.38 -17.94 4.05
N TYR A 38 -6.45 -18.16 3.13
CA TYR A 38 -6.52 -19.26 2.19
C TYR A 38 -6.57 -20.61 2.91
N LEU A 39 -5.69 -20.85 3.88
CA LEU A 39 -5.67 -22.09 4.66
C LEU A 39 -6.89 -22.25 5.58
N ILE A 40 -7.61 -21.17 5.92
CA ILE A 40 -8.89 -21.24 6.63
C ILE A 40 -10.01 -21.67 5.68
N GLY A 41 -10.05 -21.11 4.47
CA GLY A 41 -11.05 -21.47 3.46
C GLY A 41 -10.81 -22.84 2.82
N SER A 42 -9.54 -23.23 2.67
CA SER A 42 -9.09 -24.52 2.15
C SER A 42 -8.14 -25.16 3.17
N PRO A 43 -8.68 -25.89 4.16
CA PRO A 43 -7.90 -26.46 5.24
C PRO A 43 -6.80 -27.41 4.75
N PRO A 44 -5.63 -27.43 5.41
CA PRO A 44 -4.63 -28.45 5.16
C PRO A 44 -5.17 -29.85 5.48
N PRO A 45 -4.54 -30.92 4.95
CA PRO A 45 -4.95 -32.29 5.24
C PRO A 45 -5.02 -32.57 6.75
N SER A 46 -6.01 -33.36 7.16
CA SER A 46 -6.15 -33.79 8.54
C SER A 46 -4.90 -34.53 9.01
N VAL A 47 -4.45 -34.21 10.22
CA VAL A 47 -3.39 -34.95 10.90
C VAL A 47 -3.97 -36.16 11.63
N GLY A 48 -3.22 -37.27 11.63
CA GLY A 48 -3.53 -38.45 12.42
C GLY A 48 -2.97 -38.35 13.84
N GLY A 49 -3.59 -39.07 14.79
CA GLY A 49 -3.22 -39.07 16.21
C GLY A 49 -4.26 -38.39 17.10
N GLU A 50 -3.93 -38.19 18.37
CA GLU A 50 -4.84 -37.62 19.35
C GLU A 50 -4.93 -36.10 19.24
N ALA A 51 -6.13 -35.55 19.45
CA ALA A 51 -6.37 -34.12 19.25
C ALA A 51 -5.59 -33.21 20.21
N TYR A 52 -5.18 -33.70 21.38
CA TYR A 52 -4.41 -32.90 22.34
C TYR A 52 -2.95 -32.68 21.91
N ASP A 53 -2.43 -33.51 20.99
CA ASP A 53 -1.05 -33.40 20.48
C ASP A 53 -0.92 -32.34 19.38
N TYR A 54 -2.04 -31.90 18.76
CA TYR A 54 -2.01 -31.05 17.57
C TYR A 54 -2.94 -29.83 17.69
N TYR A 55 -2.38 -28.64 17.44
CA TYR A 55 -3.12 -27.37 17.43
C TYR A 55 -2.96 -26.57 16.12
N ILE A 56 -2.75 -27.27 15.00
CA ILE A 56 -2.36 -26.67 13.72
C ILE A 56 -3.35 -25.61 13.24
N MET A 57 -4.64 -25.95 13.16
CA MET A 57 -5.67 -25.00 12.72
C MET A 57 -5.85 -23.85 13.72
N GLY A 58 -5.59 -24.12 15.00
CA GLY A 58 -5.57 -23.09 16.04
C GLY A 58 -4.48 -22.06 15.81
N TYR A 59 -3.26 -22.49 15.49
CA TYR A 59 -2.15 -21.59 15.15
C TYR A 59 -2.40 -20.79 13.87
N ILE A 60 -2.96 -21.42 12.82
CA ILE A 60 -3.31 -20.73 11.57
C ILE A 60 -4.29 -19.57 11.86
N ARG A 61 -5.35 -19.85 12.63
CA ARG A 61 -6.33 -18.84 13.03
C ARG A 61 -5.73 -17.77 13.94
N TRP A 62 -4.87 -18.17 14.88
CA TRP A 62 -4.22 -17.23 15.78
C TRP A 62 -3.34 -16.23 15.00
N ILE A 63 -2.50 -16.70 14.07
CA ILE A 63 -1.71 -15.84 13.19
C ILE A 63 -2.62 -14.93 12.37
N HIS A 64 -3.70 -15.48 11.81
CA HIS A 64 -4.68 -14.70 11.02
C HIS A 64 -5.26 -13.53 11.84
N PHE A 65 -5.73 -13.79 13.06
CA PHE A 65 -6.34 -12.76 13.89
C PHE A 65 -5.32 -11.72 14.38
N VAL A 66 -4.11 -12.14 14.76
CA VAL A 66 -3.03 -11.20 15.14
C VAL A 66 -2.66 -10.30 13.96
N ALA A 67 -2.52 -10.87 12.76
CA ALA A 67 -2.27 -10.11 11.55
C ALA A 67 -3.42 -9.16 11.20
N ALA A 68 -4.68 -9.58 11.40
CA ALA A 68 -5.85 -8.74 11.23
C ALA A 68 -5.81 -7.52 12.16
N TYR A 69 -5.51 -7.73 13.44
CA TYR A 69 -5.36 -6.63 14.40
C TYR A 69 -4.23 -5.68 14.02
N ALA A 70 -3.09 -6.19 13.57
CA ALA A 70 -1.99 -5.35 13.10
C ALA A 70 -2.45 -4.44 11.95
N VAL A 71 -3.13 -5.01 10.94
CA VAL A 71 -3.65 -4.24 9.81
C VAL A 71 -4.67 -3.20 10.26
N VAL A 72 -5.63 -3.57 11.10
CA VAL A 72 -6.70 -2.69 11.59
C VAL A 72 -6.12 -1.52 12.41
N ILE A 73 -5.21 -1.80 13.34
CA ILE A 73 -4.55 -0.76 14.15
C ILE A 73 -3.73 0.16 13.25
N GLY A 74 -2.97 -0.40 12.31
CA GLY A 74 -2.21 0.39 11.35
C GLY A 74 -3.10 1.26 10.46
N PHE A 75 -4.27 0.78 10.06
CA PHE A 75 -5.25 1.54 9.28
C PHE A 75 -5.88 2.67 10.10
N ILE A 76 -6.26 2.41 11.36
CA ILE A 76 -6.75 3.45 12.29
C ILE A 76 -5.69 4.52 12.49
N PHE A 77 -4.44 4.14 12.73
CA PHE A 77 -3.33 5.09 12.82
C PHE A 77 -3.20 5.94 11.56
N ARG A 78 -3.38 5.34 10.37
CA ARG A 78 -3.33 6.05 9.10
C ARG A 78 -4.49 7.02 8.90
N ILE A 79 -5.71 6.64 9.30
CA ILE A 79 -6.88 7.53 9.33
C ILE A 79 -6.60 8.71 10.26
N TYR A 80 -6.12 8.45 11.48
CA TYR A 80 -5.76 9.50 12.44
C TYR A 80 -4.72 10.48 11.87
N TRP A 81 -3.66 9.97 11.25
CA TRP A 81 -2.60 10.79 10.64
C TRP A 81 -3.09 11.60 9.44
N ALA A 82 -4.17 11.18 8.76
CA ALA A 82 -4.79 11.96 7.70
C ALA A 82 -5.51 13.22 8.21
N PHE A 83 -6.08 13.17 9.41
CA PHE A 83 -6.73 14.32 10.04
C PHE A 83 -5.72 15.26 10.71
N VAL A 84 -4.76 14.71 11.45
CA VAL A 84 -3.78 15.46 12.25
C VAL A 84 -2.52 15.86 11.47
N GLY A 85 -2.24 15.20 10.34
CA GLY A 85 -1.06 15.44 9.52
C GLY A 85 -1.11 16.67 8.62
N ASN A 86 0.02 16.90 7.93
CA ASN A 86 0.25 18.05 7.05
C ASN A 86 -0.66 18.02 5.79
N SER A 87 -0.75 19.12 5.04
CA SER A 87 -1.60 19.26 3.84
C SER A 87 -1.41 18.13 2.80
N HIS A 88 -0.18 17.62 2.65
CA HIS A 88 0.14 16.45 1.81
C HIS A 88 -0.42 15.13 2.34
N ALA A 89 -0.50 14.94 3.67
CA ALA A 89 -1.14 13.78 4.28
C ALA A 89 -2.67 13.82 4.09
N ARG A 90 -3.24 15.02 3.97
CA ARG A 90 -4.68 15.26 3.76
C ARG A 90 -5.12 15.05 2.31
N GLN A 91 -4.24 15.31 1.33
CA GLN A 91 -4.48 15.01 -0.09
C GLN A 91 -4.62 13.50 -0.39
N ILE A 92 -4.12 12.64 0.50
CA ILE A 92 -4.28 11.18 0.42
C ILE A 92 -5.69 10.71 0.77
N PHE A 93 -6.62 11.56 1.26
CA PHE A 93 -7.99 11.13 1.60
C PHE A 93 -9.09 11.90 0.85
N LEU A 94 -8.77 13.03 0.22
CA LEU A 94 -9.70 13.79 -0.61
C LEU A 94 -9.07 14.05 -1.98
N PRO A 95 -8.99 13.02 -2.85
CA PRO A 95 -8.67 13.26 -4.24
C PRO A 95 -9.65 14.30 -4.80
N PRO A 96 -9.18 15.29 -5.59
CA PRO A 96 -10.06 16.27 -6.21
C PRO A 96 -10.82 15.62 -7.38
N ILE A 97 -11.64 14.61 -7.07
CA ILE A 97 -12.46 13.84 -8.03
C ILE A 97 -13.42 14.73 -8.82
N TRP A 98 -13.76 15.90 -8.27
CA TRP A 98 -14.61 16.91 -8.89
C TRP A 98 -13.86 17.84 -9.86
N SER A 99 -12.53 17.72 -9.95
CA SER A 99 -11.72 18.54 -10.87
C SER A 99 -11.56 17.85 -12.21
N MET A 100 -12.11 18.45 -13.26
CA MET A 100 -11.92 17.98 -14.65
C MET A 100 -10.44 17.98 -15.06
N LYS A 101 -9.64 18.88 -14.48
CA LYS A 101 -8.19 18.91 -14.70
C LYS A 101 -7.50 17.65 -14.15
N TRP A 102 -7.95 17.17 -13.00
CA TRP A 102 -7.39 15.97 -12.36
C TRP A 102 -7.64 14.71 -13.19
N TRP A 103 -8.82 14.54 -13.77
CA TRP A 103 -9.12 13.43 -14.69
C TRP A 103 -8.28 13.47 -15.97
N GLY A 104 -8.01 14.67 -16.51
CA GLY A 104 -7.08 14.83 -17.63
C GLY A 104 -5.64 14.42 -17.29
N GLU A 105 -5.22 14.60 -16.03
CA GLU A 105 -3.92 14.17 -15.53
C GLU A 105 -3.87 12.65 -15.30
N VAL A 106 -4.91 12.03 -14.74
CA VAL A 106 -5.06 10.56 -14.64
C VAL A 106 -4.96 9.90 -16.01
N TRP A 107 -5.66 10.44 -17.02
CA TRP A 107 -5.63 9.89 -18.38
C TRP A 107 -4.26 10.04 -19.05
N HIS A 108 -3.57 11.15 -18.82
CA HIS A 108 -2.19 11.34 -19.28
C HIS A 108 -1.25 10.32 -18.66
N GLU A 109 -1.45 9.99 -17.39
CA GLU A 109 -0.63 9.03 -16.66
C GLU A 109 -0.85 7.59 -17.13
N ILE A 110 -2.09 7.20 -17.41
CA ILE A 110 -2.41 5.91 -18.04
C ILE A 110 -1.69 5.81 -19.39
N LYS A 111 -1.74 6.86 -20.21
CA LYS A 111 -1.02 6.90 -21.50
C LYS A 111 0.49 6.85 -21.33
N TRP A 112 1.03 7.51 -20.30
CA TRP A 112 2.45 7.47 -19.98
C TRP A 112 2.89 6.05 -19.58
N TYR A 113 2.18 5.39 -18.68
CA TYR A 113 2.48 4.01 -18.30
C TYR A 113 2.24 3.00 -19.44
N ALA A 114 1.29 3.28 -20.33
CA ALA A 114 1.12 2.55 -21.57
C ALA A 114 2.19 2.87 -22.64
N MET A 115 3.19 3.71 -22.32
CA MET A 115 4.27 4.15 -23.23
C MET A 115 3.79 4.91 -24.47
N ILE A 116 2.59 5.48 -24.43
CA ILE A 116 1.97 6.26 -25.52
C ILE A 116 2.38 7.74 -25.43
N ALA A 117 2.51 8.28 -24.22
CA ALA A 117 2.98 9.65 -24.01
C ALA A 117 4.51 9.72 -23.98
N LYS A 118 5.11 10.83 -24.45
CA LYS A 118 6.57 11.02 -24.50
C LYS A 118 7.19 11.58 -23.21
N GLU A 119 6.42 12.29 -22.39
CA GLU A 119 6.95 12.97 -21.20
C GLU A 119 6.04 12.79 -19.96
N PRO A 120 6.62 12.51 -18.79
CA PRO A 120 5.90 12.48 -17.53
C PRO A 120 5.62 13.89 -17.02
N LYS A 121 4.48 14.08 -16.36
CA LYS A 121 4.21 15.30 -15.60
C LYS A 121 4.87 15.19 -14.22
N LYS A 122 5.51 16.26 -13.74
CA LYS A 122 6.01 16.34 -12.36
C LYS A 122 4.85 16.63 -11.41
N TYR A 123 4.57 15.70 -10.51
CA TYR A 123 3.62 15.88 -9.42
C TYR A 123 4.38 16.00 -8.10
N THR A 124 3.94 16.90 -7.22
CA THR A 124 4.39 16.96 -5.84
C THR A 124 3.61 15.92 -5.03
N GLY A 125 4.27 14.86 -4.55
CA GLY A 125 3.62 13.78 -3.78
C GLY A 125 3.31 12.54 -4.63
N HIS A 126 2.10 12.01 -4.50
CA HIS A 126 1.62 10.90 -5.33
C HIS A 126 0.95 11.39 -6.59
N ASN A 127 1.16 10.67 -7.69
CA ASN A 127 0.53 11.01 -8.94
C ASN A 127 -0.98 10.70 -8.88
N PRO A 128 -1.81 11.43 -9.66
CA PRO A 128 -3.27 11.25 -9.67
C PRO A 128 -3.73 9.80 -9.82
N LEU A 129 -3.03 9.00 -10.62
CA LEU A 129 -3.37 7.59 -10.79
C LEU A 129 -3.06 6.74 -9.54
N ALA A 130 -1.92 6.96 -8.86
CA ALA A 130 -1.60 6.26 -7.61
C ALA A 130 -2.56 6.66 -6.49
N VAL A 131 -3.01 7.92 -6.45
CA VAL A 131 -4.07 8.35 -5.52
C VAL A 131 -5.36 7.58 -5.82
N LEU A 132 -5.76 7.45 -7.09
CA LEU A 132 -6.96 6.71 -7.49
C LEU A 132 -6.85 5.22 -7.11
N THR A 133 -5.70 4.58 -7.38
CA THR A 133 -5.44 3.19 -6.99
C THR A 133 -5.45 2.99 -5.48
N MET A 134 -4.91 3.94 -4.70
CA MET A 134 -4.94 3.86 -3.22
C MET A 134 -6.34 3.92 -2.60
N HIS A 135 -7.35 4.41 -3.32
CA HIS A 135 -8.71 4.58 -2.78
C HIS A 135 -9.71 3.54 -3.32
N VAL A 136 -9.44 2.98 -4.50
CA VAL A 136 -10.36 2.05 -5.18
C VAL A 136 -9.97 0.59 -4.97
N MET A 137 -8.71 0.31 -4.60
CA MET A 137 -8.14 -1.02 -4.41
C MET A 137 -7.70 -1.21 -2.96
#